data_AF-A0A3E0HFJ9-F1
#
_entry.id   AF-A0A3E0HFJ9-F1
#
_cell.length_a   1.000
_cell.length_b   1.000
_cell.length_c   1.000
_cell.angle_alpha   90.00
_cell.angle_beta   90.00
_cell.angle_gamma   90.00
#
_symmetry.space_group_name_H-M   'P 1'
#
loop_
_entity.id
_entity.type
_entity.pdbx_description
1 polymer ?
#
loop_
_entity_poly.entity_id
_entity_poly.type
_entity_poly.pdbx_seq_one_letter_code
_entity_poly.pdbx_strand_id
1 'polypeptide(L)'
;MSYTLAFYTAPLDELTARLEEQGDKGDTEVVAKRAVEFLRELGAPVDAVDHSSAGGEWFRDHFVDEVLGGLIGRDTAAHLVERPLAGTQWSGYPSMGWLTRDEVAAAVAALDEAGDEPLADADDPESEEMLELVNDILHMAAETGQDVVTVYS
;
A
#
# COMPACT_ATOMS: atom_id res chain seq x y z
N MET A 1 -12.13 6.22 -14.97
CA MET A 1 -12.26 6.14 -13.49
C MET A 1 -10.82 6.11 -13.01
N SER A 2 -10.44 7.05 -12.14
CA SER A 2 -9.08 7.09 -11.59
C SER A 2 -9.08 6.26 -10.32
N TYR A 3 -8.02 5.51 -10.08
CA TYR A 3 -7.77 4.79 -8.85
C TYR A 3 -6.60 5.43 -8.13
N THR A 4 -6.60 5.35 -6.81
CA THR A 4 -5.58 5.95 -5.97
C THR A 4 -5.09 4.94 -4.94
N LEU A 5 -3.78 4.79 -4.83
CA LEU A 5 -3.13 4.12 -3.70
C LEU A 5 -2.56 5.19 -2.75
N ALA A 6 -3.28 5.47 -1.67
CA ALA A 6 -2.87 6.45 -0.67
C ALA A 6 -2.07 5.80 0.45
N PHE A 7 -0.97 6.43 0.86
CA PHE A 7 -0.04 5.96 1.89
C PHE A 7 -0.16 6.80 3.16
N TYR A 8 -0.21 6.10 4.29
CA TYR A 8 -0.25 6.68 5.62
C TYR A 8 0.81 6.02 6.48
N THR A 9 1.42 6.79 7.38
CA THR A 9 2.17 6.26 8.52
C THR A 9 1.23 6.21 9.71
N ALA A 10 1.16 5.06 10.39
CA ALA A 10 0.21 4.87 11.47
C ALA A 10 0.71 3.84 12.50
N PRO A 11 0.27 3.93 13.77
CA PRO A 11 0.46 2.86 14.74
C PRO A 11 -0.47 1.68 14.41
N LEU A 12 0.03 0.67 13.67
CA LEU A 12 -0.79 -0.43 13.17
C LEU A 12 -1.49 -1.22 14.29
N ASP A 13 -0.81 -1.41 15.42
CA ASP A 13 -1.36 -2.09 16.60
C ASP A 13 -2.59 -1.34 17.16
N GLU A 14 -2.53 -0.01 17.21
CA GLU A 14 -3.65 0.80 17.71
C GLU A 14 -4.82 0.81 16.72
N LEU A 15 -4.53 0.92 15.42
CA LEU A 15 -5.54 0.81 14.37
C LEU A 15 -6.24 -0.55 14.42
N THR A 16 -5.48 -1.63 14.58
CA THR A 16 -6.00 -3.00 14.69
C THR A 16 -6.88 -3.13 15.92
N ALA A 17 -6.42 -2.68 17.09
CA ALA A 17 -7.19 -2.74 18.33
C ALA A 17 -8.53 -1.98 18.21
N ARG A 18 -8.54 -0.79 17.61
CA ARG A 18 -9.79 -0.02 17.38
C ARG A 18 -10.78 -0.75 16.48
N LEU A 19 -10.29 -1.45 15.48
CA LEU A 19 -11.12 -2.27 14.59
C LEU A 19 -11.68 -3.49 15.32
N GLU A 20 -10.86 -4.18 16.12
CA GLU A 20 -11.29 -5.33 16.91
C GLU A 20 -12.33 -4.95 17.99
N GLU A 21 -12.15 -3.81 18.67
CA GLU A 21 -13.06 -3.33 19.72
C GLU A 21 -14.47 -3.04 19.20
N GLN A 22 -14.61 -2.62 17.95
CA GLN A 22 -15.92 -2.43 17.31
C GLN A 22 -16.66 -3.77 17.12
N GLY A 23 -15.90 -4.84 16.85
CA GLY A 23 -16.39 -6.16 16.44
C GLY A 23 -16.95 -6.17 15.01
N ASP A 24 -17.01 -7.36 14.41
CA ASP A 24 -17.57 -7.58 13.07
C ASP A 24 -19.10 -7.34 13.08
N LYS A 25 -19.52 -6.15 12.67
CA LYS A 25 -20.94 -5.70 12.77
C LYS A 25 -21.49 -5.13 11.47
N GLY A 26 -20.92 -5.48 10.31
CA GLY A 26 -21.40 -4.92 9.05
C GLY A 26 -20.88 -5.60 7.80
N ASP A 27 -21.38 -5.13 6.67
CA ASP A 27 -20.85 -5.41 5.33
C ASP A 27 -19.39 -4.94 5.24
N THR A 28 -18.54 -5.67 4.50
CA THR A 28 -17.12 -5.35 4.27
C THR A 28 -16.90 -3.90 3.84
N GLU A 29 -17.80 -3.32 3.02
CA GLU A 29 -17.68 -1.93 2.58
C GLU A 29 -17.83 -0.94 3.75
N VAL A 30 -18.70 -1.24 4.70
CA VAL A 30 -18.90 -0.42 5.91
C VAL A 30 -17.69 -0.53 6.82
N VAL A 31 -17.10 -1.72 6.95
CA VAL A 31 -15.88 -1.95 7.74
C VAL A 31 -14.71 -1.20 7.12
N ALA A 32 -14.52 -1.28 5.81
CA ALA A 32 -13.45 -0.59 5.09
C ALA A 32 -13.53 0.94 5.27
N LYS A 33 -14.72 1.52 5.10
CA LYS A 33 -14.94 2.96 5.33
C LYS A 33 -14.57 3.40 6.75
N ARG A 34 -14.96 2.62 7.76
CA ARG A 34 -14.60 2.91 9.16
C ARG A 34 -13.11 2.75 9.42
N ALA A 35 -12.47 1.76 8.81
CA ALA A 35 -11.04 1.57 8.94
C ALA A 35 -10.27 2.77 8.37
N VAL A 36 -10.71 3.31 7.24
CA VAL A 36 -10.18 4.55 6.67
C VAL A 36 -10.43 5.75 7.60
N GLU A 37 -11.59 5.84 8.25
CA GLU A 37 -11.86 6.89 9.25
C GLU A 37 -10.88 6.81 10.44
N PHE A 38 -10.69 5.62 11.02
CA PHE A 38 -9.72 5.43 12.10
C PHE A 38 -8.29 5.70 11.65
N LEU A 39 -7.92 5.27 10.44
CA LEU A 39 -6.61 5.57 9.88
C LEU A 39 -6.37 7.08 9.76
N ARG A 40 -7.38 7.84 9.34
CA ARG A 40 -7.28 9.31 9.25
C ARG A 40 -7.22 10.00 10.60
N GLU A 41 -7.77 9.40 11.64
CA GLU A 41 -7.68 9.91 13.01
C GLU A 41 -6.32 9.62 13.66
N LEU A 42 -5.75 8.45 13.39
CA LEU A 42 -4.57 7.92 14.07
C LEU A 42 -3.26 8.13 13.29
N GLY A 43 -3.34 8.10 11.96
CA GLY A 43 -2.19 8.15 11.06
C GLY A 43 -1.95 9.54 10.48
N ALA A 44 -0.79 9.69 9.85
CA ALA A 44 -0.42 10.85 9.06
C ALA A 44 -0.34 10.47 7.58
N PRO A 45 -0.98 11.23 6.66
CA PRO A 45 -0.80 10.99 5.24
C PRO A 45 0.66 11.25 4.84
N VAL A 46 1.22 10.36 4.03
CA VAL A 46 2.54 10.51 3.41
C VAL A 46 2.36 11.11 2.03
N ASP A 47 1.79 10.34 1.10
CA ASP A 47 1.43 10.76 -0.25
C ASP A 47 0.48 9.73 -0.92
N ALA A 48 0.22 9.87 -2.21
CA ALA A 48 -0.57 8.91 -2.98
C ALA A 48 -0.07 8.73 -4.42
N VAL A 49 -0.37 7.56 -4.99
CA VAL A 49 -0.15 7.26 -6.42
C VAL A 49 -1.52 7.17 -7.10
N ASP A 50 -1.73 8.04 -8.09
CA ASP A 50 -2.91 8.03 -8.94
C ASP A 50 -2.64 7.30 -10.26
N HIS A 51 -3.55 6.44 -10.69
CA HIS A 51 -3.44 5.77 -11.99
C HIS A 51 -4.80 5.60 -12.68
N SER A 52 -4.78 5.50 -14.01
CA SER A 52 -6.00 5.56 -14.84
C SER A 52 -6.44 4.23 -15.46
N SER A 53 -5.74 3.15 -15.14
CA SER A 53 -5.99 1.81 -15.71
C SER A 53 -7.43 1.36 -15.48
N ALA A 54 -8.10 0.90 -16.55
CA ALA A 54 -9.46 0.37 -16.45
C ALA A 54 -9.52 -0.81 -15.46
N GLY A 55 -10.27 -0.63 -14.36
CA GLY A 55 -10.46 -1.69 -13.34
C GLY A 55 -9.30 -1.91 -12.37
N GLY A 56 -8.20 -1.15 -12.48
CA GLY A 56 -7.01 -1.33 -11.64
C GLY A 56 -6.24 -2.63 -11.88
N GLU A 57 -6.59 -3.41 -12.91
CA GLU A 57 -5.95 -4.71 -13.21
C GLU A 57 -4.49 -4.52 -13.62
N TRP A 58 -4.21 -3.59 -14.55
CA TRP A 58 -2.83 -3.30 -14.94
C TRP A 58 -1.97 -2.89 -13.74
N PHE A 59 -2.47 -2.02 -12.86
CA PHE A 59 -1.72 -1.58 -11.69
C PHE A 59 -1.42 -2.75 -10.74
N ARG A 60 -2.40 -3.62 -10.47
CA ARG A 60 -2.24 -4.74 -9.54
C ARG A 60 -1.38 -5.87 -10.12
N ASP A 61 -1.69 -6.27 -11.35
CA ASP A 61 -1.14 -7.49 -11.93
C ASP A 61 0.20 -7.22 -12.62
N HIS A 62 0.39 -6.04 -13.23
CA HIS A 62 1.63 -5.70 -13.91
C HIS A 62 2.55 -4.87 -13.01
N PHE A 63 2.12 -3.68 -12.58
CA PHE A 63 3.00 -2.83 -11.79
C PHE A 63 3.29 -3.42 -10.40
N VAL A 64 2.28 -3.83 -9.63
CA VAL A 64 2.50 -4.33 -8.26
C VAL A 64 3.09 -5.74 -8.24
N ASP A 65 2.53 -6.74 -8.94
CA ASP A 65 3.05 -8.12 -8.87
C ASP A 65 4.35 -8.32 -9.65
N GLU A 66 4.49 -7.74 -10.85
CA GLU A 66 5.66 -7.97 -11.70
C GLU A 66 6.77 -6.96 -11.43
N VAL A 67 6.50 -5.66 -11.57
CA VAL A 67 7.54 -4.62 -11.47
C VAL A 67 7.99 -4.44 -10.02
N LEU A 68 7.10 -3.97 -9.15
CA LEU A 68 7.40 -3.74 -7.74
C LEU A 68 7.71 -5.05 -7.01
N GLY A 69 6.91 -6.08 -7.26
CA GLY A 69 7.11 -7.42 -6.69
C GLY A 69 8.42 -8.09 -7.13
N GLY A 70 8.95 -7.74 -8.30
CA GLY A 70 10.28 -8.16 -8.75
C GLY A 70 11.42 -7.54 -7.93
N LEU A 71 11.21 -6.36 -7.37
CA LEU A 71 12.21 -5.59 -6.63
C LEU A 71 12.15 -5.84 -5.11
N ILE A 72 10.97 -5.70 -4.50
CA ILE A 72 10.79 -5.77 -3.04
C ILE A 72 10.23 -7.12 -2.55
N GLY A 73 10.04 -8.05 -3.49
CA GLY A 73 9.38 -9.33 -3.27
C GLY A 73 7.85 -9.24 -3.44
N ARG A 74 7.30 -10.23 -4.14
CA ARG A 74 5.87 -10.29 -4.50
C ARG A 74 4.92 -10.18 -3.31
N ASP A 75 5.22 -10.86 -2.21
CA ASP A 75 4.37 -10.82 -1.02
C ASP A 75 4.36 -9.41 -0.41
N THR A 76 5.52 -8.75 -0.30
CA THR A 76 5.63 -7.37 0.20
C THR A 76 4.87 -6.39 -0.68
N ALA A 77 4.99 -6.52 -2.02
CA ALA A 77 4.27 -5.67 -2.95
C ALA A 77 2.76 -5.88 -2.87
N ALA A 78 2.30 -7.14 -2.82
CA ALA A 78 0.88 -7.46 -2.67
C ALA A 78 0.29 -6.91 -1.36
N HIS A 79 1.06 -6.97 -0.27
CA HIS A 79 0.65 -6.41 1.02
C HIS A 79 0.40 -4.90 0.98
N LEU A 80 0.99 -4.15 0.05
CA LEU A 80 0.70 -2.72 -0.14
C LEU A 80 -0.65 -2.46 -0.79
N VAL A 81 -1.28 -3.42 -1.46
CA VAL A 81 -2.61 -3.22 -2.07
C VAL A 81 -3.70 -3.84 -1.20
N GLU A 82 -3.44 -5.03 -0.69
CA GLU A 82 -4.41 -5.77 0.08
C GLU A 82 -3.72 -6.65 1.12
N ARG A 83 -4.03 -6.43 2.39
CA ARG A 83 -3.63 -7.32 3.48
C ARG A 83 -4.68 -7.33 4.57
N PRO A 84 -5.14 -8.51 5.04
CA PRO A 84 -6.13 -8.57 6.10
C PRO A 84 -5.68 -7.80 7.35
N LEU A 85 -6.62 -7.11 7.98
CA LEU A 85 -6.38 -6.38 9.23
C LEU A 85 -7.52 -6.68 10.20
N ALA A 86 -7.22 -6.93 11.47
CA ALA A 86 -8.22 -7.28 12.49
C ALA A 86 -9.16 -8.44 12.07
N GLY A 87 -8.66 -9.39 11.28
CA GLY A 87 -9.45 -10.52 10.76
C GLY A 87 -10.37 -10.19 9.58
N THR A 88 -10.43 -8.94 9.13
CA THR A 88 -11.21 -8.51 7.96
C THR A 88 -10.44 -8.81 6.67
N GLN A 89 -11.09 -9.52 5.75
CA GLN A 89 -10.66 -9.59 4.35
C GLN A 89 -11.38 -8.49 3.57
N TRP A 90 -10.64 -7.78 2.73
CA TRP A 90 -11.20 -6.71 1.92
C TRP A 90 -11.85 -7.29 0.67
N SER A 91 -13.03 -6.80 0.32
CA SER A 91 -13.73 -7.22 -0.89
C SER A 91 -14.25 -5.98 -1.60
N GLY A 92 -13.55 -5.57 -2.66
CA GLY A 92 -13.86 -4.34 -3.40
C GLY A 92 -13.14 -3.10 -2.86
N TYR A 93 -13.66 -1.93 -3.22
CA TYR A 93 -13.05 -0.63 -2.93
C TYR A 93 -13.83 0.13 -1.85
N PRO A 94 -13.14 0.81 -0.90
CA PRO A 94 -11.70 0.79 -0.72
C PRO A 94 -11.19 -0.54 -0.13
N SER A 95 -10.00 -0.97 -0.53
CA SER A 95 -9.24 -2.03 0.15
C SER A 95 -8.12 -1.40 0.99
N MET A 96 -7.59 -2.15 1.96
CA MET A 96 -6.43 -1.71 2.73
C MET A 96 -5.27 -2.69 2.62
N GLY A 97 -4.08 -2.13 2.45
CA GLY A 97 -2.81 -2.83 2.61
C GLY A 97 -2.04 -2.29 3.79
N TRP A 98 -0.98 -2.98 4.19
CA TRP A 98 -0.07 -2.50 5.22
C TRP A 98 1.26 -3.27 5.22
N LEU A 99 2.31 -2.54 5.59
CA LEU A 99 3.64 -3.07 5.88
C LEU A 99 4.04 -2.64 7.28
N THR A 100 4.61 -3.57 8.04
CA THR A 100 5.30 -3.23 9.29
C THR A 100 6.50 -2.33 9.01
N ARG A 101 6.93 -1.55 9.99
CA ARG A 101 8.16 -0.74 9.90
C ARG A 101 9.38 -1.54 9.41
N ASP A 102 9.48 -2.82 9.79
CA ASP A 102 10.60 -3.70 9.42
C ASP A 102 10.47 -4.13 7.94
N GLU A 103 9.25 -4.40 7.47
CA GLU A 103 8.96 -4.66 6.04
C GLU A 103 9.20 -3.41 5.19
N VAL A 104 8.85 -2.21 5.68
CA VAL A 104 9.13 -0.94 4.99
C VAL A 104 10.63 -0.73 4.86
N ALA A 105 11.40 -0.90 5.95
CA ALA A 105 12.86 -0.78 5.91
C ALA A 105 13.51 -1.80 4.96
N ALA A 106 13.00 -3.03 4.92
CA ALA A 106 13.47 -4.05 3.99
C ALA A 106 13.14 -3.71 2.53
N ALA A 107 11.94 -3.19 2.26
CA ALA A 107 11.52 -2.76 0.93
C ALA A 107 12.40 -1.61 0.41
N VAL A 108 12.65 -0.59 1.25
CA VAL A 108 13.54 0.53 0.93
C VAL A 108 14.95 0.02 0.63
N ALA A 109 15.51 -0.85 1.48
CA ALA A 109 16.83 -1.41 1.25
C ALA A 109 16.93 -2.21 -0.06
N ALA A 110 15.87 -2.93 -0.44
CA ALA A 110 15.83 -3.66 -1.69
C ALA A 110 15.76 -2.73 -2.92
N LEU A 111 15.00 -1.63 -2.83
CA LEU A 111 14.95 -0.59 -3.87
C LEU A 111 16.30 0.11 -4.02
N ASP A 112 16.96 0.44 -2.91
CA ASP A 112 18.30 1.03 -2.90
C ASP A 112 19.35 0.10 -3.53
N GLU A 113 19.25 -1.21 -3.28
CA GLU A 113 20.16 -2.21 -3.86
C GLU A 113 19.92 -2.39 -5.37
N ALA A 114 18.67 -2.35 -5.81
CA ALA A 114 18.32 -2.38 -7.23
C ALA A 114 18.84 -1.14 -7.97
N GLY A 115 18.86 0.04 -7.33
CA GLY A 115 19.41 1.26 -7.90
C GLY A 115 18.81 1.58 -9.28
N ASP A 116 19.68 1.85 -10.26
CA ASP A 116 19.29 2.12 -11.66
C ASP A 116 19.20 0.84 -12.51
N GLU A 117 18.99 -0.35 -11.92
CA GLU A 117 18.82 -1.56 -12.71
C GLU A 117 17.59 -1.43 -13.63
N PRO A 118 17.74 -1.78 -14.93
CA PRO A 118 16.65 -1.66 -15.88
C PRO A 118 15.48 -2.55 -15.45
N LEU A 119 14.28 -1.97 -15.41
CA LEU A 119 13.07 -2.70 -15.09
C LEU A 119 12.88 -3.88 -16.04
N ALA A 120 12.20 -4.92 -15.55
CA ALA A 120 11.88 -6.10 -16.35
C ALA A 120 11.13 -5.73 -17.65
N ASP A 121 10.45 -4.58 -17.66
CA ASP A 121 9.80 -3.96 -18.82
C ASP A 121 10.31 -2.52 -19.04
N ALA A 122 11.62 -2.34 -19.22
CA ALA A 122 12.32 -1.06 -19.38
C ALA A 122 11.85 -0.16 -20.56
N ASP A 123 10.79 -0.54 -21.28
CA ASP A 123 10.17 0.24 -22.34
C ASP A 123 8.81 0.86 -21.92
N ASP A 124 8.37 0.67 -20.67
CA ASP A 124 7.13 1.25 -20.15
C ASP A 124 7.38 2.48 -19.25
N PRO A 125 7.24 3.71 -19.77
CA PRO A 125 7.45 4.93 -19.00
C PRO A 125 6.41 5.09 -17.87
N GLU A 126 5.24 4.45 -17.97
CA GLU A 126 4.21 4.52 -16.92
C GLU A 126 4.69 3.80 -15.65
N SER A 127 5.35 2.65 -15.81
CA SER A 127 5.94 1.88 -14.71
C SER A 127 7.15 2.56 -14.08
N GLU A 128 8.01 3.22 -14.87
CA GLU A 128 9.15 3.99 -14.34
C GLU A 128 8.68 5.15 -13.45
N GLU A 129 7.75 5.98 -13.95
CA GLU A 129 7.20 7.11 -13.18
C GLU A 129 6.50 6.64 -11.90
N MET A 130 5.73 5.56 -11.95
CA MET A 130 5.08 5.00 -10.76
C MET A 130 6.09 4.41 -9.77
N LEU A 131 7.14 3.76 -10.25
CA LEU A 131 8.16 3.21 -9.36
C LEU A 131 8.91 4.32 -8.64
N GLU A 132 9.29 5.39 -9.34
CA GLU A 132 9.91 6.57 -8.72
C GLU A 132 9.03 7.14 -7.61
N LEU A 133 7.73 7.32 -7.89
CA LEU A 133 6.76 7.79 -6.89
C LEU A 133 6.65 6.85 -5.68
N VAL A 134 6.46 5.55 -5.90
CA VAL A 134 6.37 4.57 -4.79
C VAL A 134 7.67 4.53 -4.00
N ASN A 135 8.82 4.60 -4.67
CA ASN A 135 10.12 4.61 -4.02
C ASN A 135 10.29 5.82 -3.11
N ASP A 136 9.98 7.03 -3.61
CA ASP A 136 10.01 8.27 -2.83
C ASP A 136 9.07 8.20 -1.61
N ILE A 137 7.86 7.66 -1.81
CA ILE A 137 6.87 7.52 -0.73
C ILE A 137 7.34 6.55 0.35
N LEU A 138 7.89 5.40 -0.02
CA LEU A 138 8.41 4.43 0.93
C LEU A 138 9.61 4.98 1.71
N HIS A 139 10.48 5.75 1.07
CA HIS A 139 11.55 6.48 1.74
C HIS A 139 11.02 7.49 2.75
N MET A 140 10.08 8.36 2.35
CA MET A 140 9.43 9.31 3.25
C MET A 140 8.76 8.61 4.44
N ALA A 141 8.10 7.47 4.20
CA ALA A 141 7.48 6.70 5.27
C ALA A 141 8.51 6.07 6.21
N ALA A 142 9.63 5.54 5.68
CA ALA A 142 10.70 4.94 6.46
C ALA A 142 11.36 5.95 7.42
N GLU A 143 11.46 7.22 7.04
CA GLU A 143 11.99 8.29 7.91
C GLU A 143 11.17 8.48 9.19
N THR A 144 9.88 8.12 9.19
CA THR A 144 9.03 8.21 10.38
C THR A 144 9.27 7.07 11.37
N GLY A 145 9.83 5.94 10.92
CA GLY A 145 10.00 4.73 11.71
C GLY A 145 8.70 4.04 12.15
N GLN A 146 7.56 4.42 11.55
CA GLN A 146 6.25 3.83 11.79
C GLN A 146 5.89 2.77 10.74
N ASP A 147 4.80 2.04 10.99
CA ASP A 147 4.21 1.14 10.00
C ASP A 147 3.54 1.96 8.88
N VAL A 148 3.48 1.37 7.69
CA VAL A 148 2.76 1.94 6.54
C VAL A 148 1.42 1.25 6.41
N VAL A 149 0.37 2.04 6.29
CA VAL A 149 -0.97 1.58 5.93
C VAL A 149 -1.36 2.25 4.63
N THR A 150 -1.85 1.45 3.68
CA THR A 150 -2.30 1.94 2.39
C THR A 150 -3.80 1.79 2.23
N VAL A 151 -4.39 2.70 1.47
CA VAL A 151 -5.80 2.66 1.09
C VAL A 151 -5.89 2.70 -0.42
N TYR A 152 -6.46 1.66 -1.02
CA TYR A 152 -6.66 1.58 -2.46
C TYR A 152 -8.14 1.84 -2.80
N SER A 153 -8.43 2.89 -3.57
CA SER A 153 -9.80 3.39 -3.82
C SER A 153 -10.04 3.86 -5.23
#